data_AF-A0A2W4VWV0-F1
#
_entry.id   AF-A0A2W4VWV0-F1
#
_cell.length_a   1.000
_cell.length_b   1.000
_cell.length_c   1.000
_cell.angle_alpha   90.00
_cell.angle_beta   90.00
_cell.angle_gamma   90.00
#
_symmetry.space_group_name_H-M   'P 1'
#
loop_
_entity.id
_entity.type
_entity.pdbx_description
1 polymer ?
#
loop_
_entity_poly.entity_id
_entity_poly.type
_entity_poly.pdbx_seq_one_letter_code
_entity_poly.pdbx_strand_id
1 'polypeptide(L)'
;MALIVQKYGGSSVADADRIKAVRDRIKRTVDEGNQVVVVVSAMGKTTDGLVALAASVSANQDLTLAEIAAKEREMDLLLATGEQVTIAVLSMALQAVGQPAIAMSGSQVRVVTEPNHTCARILYVEPNQIQEALALGKVVVIAGFQGVAIDEKTGLPSTEITTLGRGGSDTSAVAIAAAIEADICEIYTDVPGILTTDPRIVPKAQMLAEITCDEMLELASLGAKVLHPRSVEIARNFGVKMCVRSSWLDDAGTVITSPRVGTGNLKALEVNRFVEAVSIDYDQVKIALLQVPDRPGIASQLFKPLAQQGINVDLIIQAVQETEGVNDIAFTIPQAQLQLAEVVTRSLEIGANSVTVDANVAKISIIGVGMIGRPGVAAQMFSALAASGINIQMISTSEIKISCVIAASDGEAAIAAIQKAFDVPVQLHQPFTGLVDITKTPSVRGVALDRNRARIAVQQVPDRPGMAAKILNQLSEQNISLDTIVQSQSDRGVNEIAFTVAIADMAKAETALSEVAKTLGYGAVSCDGNISKVSIVGSGMIHQSGIAARMFTSLADAGINIEMIATSEIKVSCVVHDNQAEQALKLIHQEFNLSGDRTIEVPSAIKS
;
A
#
# COMPACT_ATOMS: atom_id res chain seq x y z
N MET A 1 5.49 -1.93 34.17
CA MET A 1 5.06 -3.21 33.61
C MET A 1 4.29 -2.89 32.35
N ALA A 2 4.90 -3.11 31.19
CA ALA A 2 4.24 -2.95 29.89
C ALA A 2 3.75 -4.31 29.38
N LEU A 3 2.72 -4.31 28.54
CA LEU A 3 2.25 -5.46 27.77
C LEU A 3 2.80 -5.38 26.35
N ILE A 4 3.68 -6.31 25.98
CA ILE A 4 4.43 -6.29 24.73
C ILE A 4 4.04 -7.51 23.88
N VAL A 5 3.67 -7.26 22.62
CA VAL A 5 3.55 -8.33 21.62
C VAL A 5 4.82 -8.36 20.79
N GLN A 6 5.52 -9.50 20.72
CA GLN A 6 6.72 -9.67 19.91
C GLN A 6 6.46 -10.69 18.79
N LYS A 7 6.62 -10.28 17.53
CA LYS A 7 6.54 -11.19 16.39
C LYS A 7 7.93 -11.55 15.89
N TYR A 8 8.20 -12.83 15.66
CA TYR A 8 9.44 -13.30 15.05
C TYR A 8 9.17 -13.97 13.70
N GLY A 9 9.77 -13.43 12.62
CA GLY A 9 9.66 -14.01 11.28
C GLY A 9 10.43 -15.33 11.11
N GLY A 10 10.18 -16.06 10.02
CA GLY A 10 10.72 -17.42 9.82
C GLY A 10 12.25 -17.51 9.83
N SER A 11 12.95 -16.48 9.34
CA SER A 11 14.42 -16.38 9.43
C SER A 11 14.92 -16.20 10.87
N SER A 12 14.11 -15.58 11.74
CA SER A 12 14.44 -15.36 13.16
C SER A 12 14.31 -16.63 14.00
N VAL A 13 13.61 -17.65 13.49
CA VAL A 13 13.36 -18.94 14.14
C VAL A 13 13.76 -20.11 13.24
N ALA A 14 14.71 -19.89 12.32
CA ALA A 14 15.04 -20.85 11.27
C ALA A 14 15.61 -22.18 11.78
N ASP A 15 16.28 -22.15 12.92
CA ASP A 15 16.94 -23.30 13.53
C ASP A 15 16.94 -23.21 15.07
N ALA A 16 17.44 -24.25 15.72
CA ALA A 16 17.47 -24.36 17.17
C ALA A 16 18.30 -23.26 17.85
N ASP A 17 19.38 -22.79 17.24
CA ASP A 17 20.23 -21.75 17.84
C ASP A 17 19.58 -20.37 17.73
N ARG A 18 18.91 -20.09 16.60
CA ARG A 18 18.05 -18.92 16.46
C ARG A 18 16.89 -18.94 17.45
N ILE A 19 16.24 -20.08 17.67
CA ILE A 19 15.18 -20.23 18.69
C ILE A 19 15.71 -19.96 20.10
N LYS A 20 16.92 -20.45 20.45
CA LYS A 20 17.55 -20.13 21.75
C LYS A 20 17.85 -18.64 21.89
N ALA A 21 18.32 -17.97 20.82
CA ALA A 21 18.55 -16.53 20.83
C ALA A 21 17.24 -15.74 21.05
N VAL A 22 16.16 -16.14 20.38
CA VAL A 22 14.81 -15.56 20.58
C VAL A 22 14.32 -15.78 22.02
N ARG A 23 14.48 -17.00 22.55
CA ARG A 23 14.18 -17.32 23.96
C ARG A 23 14.92 -16.37 24.92
N ASP A 24 16.22 -16.17 24.73
CA ASP A 24 17.03 -15.33 25.62
C ASP A 24 16.60 -13.86 25.56
N ARG A 25 16.18 -13.38 24.39
CA ARG A 25 15.59 -12.04 24.23
C ARG A 25 14.27 -11.92 24.97
N ILE A 26 13.33 -12.85 24.76
CA ILE A 26 12.04 -12.86 25.44
C ILE A 26 12.23 -12.88 26.96
N LYS A 27 13.12 -13.75 27.46
CA LYS A 27 13.43 -13.82 28.88
C LYS A 27 13.94 -12.49 29.44
N ARG A 28 14.83 -11.80 28.71
CA ARG A 28 15.31 -10.47 29.10
C ARG A 28 14.16 -9.47 29.21
N THR A 29 13.26 -9.45 28.24
CA THR A 29 12.08 -8.56 28.25
C THR A 29 11.15 -8.85 29.44
N VAL A 30 10.98 -10.12 29.82
CA VAL A 30 10.22 -10.50 31.03
C VAL A 30 10.96 -10.11 32.31
N ASP A 31 12.29 -10.32 32.37
CA ASP A 31 13.12 -9.96 33.53
C ASP A 31 13.15 -8.44 33.77
N GLU A 32 12.90 -7.63 32.75
CA GLU A 32 12.68 -6.17 32.83
C GLU A 32 11.30 -5.79 33.43
N GLY A 33 10.46 -6.78 33.76
CA GLY A 33 9.16 -6.60 34.40
C GLY A 33 8.00 -6.37 33.42
N ASN A 34 8.11 -6.89 32.19
CA ASN A 34 7.06 -6.79 31.17
C ASN A 34 6.28 -8.10 31.03
N GLN A 35 5.02 -7.99 30.63
CA GLN A 35 4.21 -9.12 30.17
C GLN A 35 4.42 -9.29 28.66
N VAL A 36 4.64 -10.53 28.21
CA VAL A 36 5.03 -10.80 26.83
C VAL A 36 4.12 -11.84 26.18
N VAL A 37 3.56 -11.45 25.04
CA VAL A 37 2.90 -12.33 24.07
C VAL A 37 3.80 -12.44 22.85
N VAL A 38 4.05 -13.65 22.37
CA VAL A 38 4.97 -13.91 21.26
C VAL A 38 4.17 -14.50 20.10
N VAL A 39 4.35 -13.97 18.90
CA VAL A 39 3.81 -14.55 17.66
C VAL A 39 4.97 -15.04 16.81
N VAL A 40 4.89 -16.26 16.29
CA VAL A 40 5.96 -16.82 15.44
C VAL A 40 5.41 -17.30 14.10
N SER A 41 6.23 -17.13 13.07
CA SER A 41 6.05 -17.77 11.76
C SER A 41 6.65 -19.19 11.76
N ALA A 42 6.35 -19.99 10.74
CA ALA A 42 7.03 -21.27 10.51
C ALA A 42 8.56 -21.10 10.38
N MET A 43 9.31 -22.13 10.78
CA MET A 43 10.78 -22.14 10.72
C MET A 43 11.30 -22.04 9.28
N GLY A 44 12.16 -21.05 9.00
CA GLY A 44 12.94 -20.97 7.76
C GLY A 44 12.07 -21.02 6.49
N LYS A 45 12.36 -21.99 5.61
CA LYS A 45 11.65 -22.22 4.34
C LYS A 45 10.58 -23.32 4.42
N THR A 46 10.15 -23.69 5.63
CA THR A 46 9.20 -24.80 5.83
C THR A 46 7.91 -24.60 5.04
N THR A 47 7.33 -23.40 5.05
CA THR A 47 6.10 -23.09 4.31
C THR A 47 6.26 -23.33 2.81
N ASP A 48 7.36 -22.87 2.21
CA ASP A 48 7.63 -23.09 0.77
C ASP A 48 7.75 -24.59 0.46
N GLY A 49 8.39 -25.36 1.35
CA GLY A 49 8.48 -26.82 1.23
C GLY A 49 7.12 -27.51 1.28
N LEU A 50 6.22 -27.07 2.15
CA LEU A 50 4.85 -27.59 2.26
C LEU A 50 4.03 -27.28 1.01
N VAL A 51 4.13 -26.06 0.48
CA VAL A 51 3.48 -25.67 -0.78
C VAL A 51 4.00 -26.53 -1.94
N ALA A 52 5.32 -26.72 -2.04
CA ALA A 52 5.93 -27.56 -3.08
C ALA A 52 5.49 -29.02 -2.97
N LEU A 53 5.40 -29.56 -1.75
CA LEU A 53 4.92 -30.92 -1.50
C LEU A 53 3.46 -31.08 -1.96
N ALA A 54 2.57 -30.16 -1.56
CA ALA A 54 1.18 -30.16 -1.98
C ALA A 54 1.03 -30.07 -3.51
N ALA A 55 1.84 -29.25 -4.17
CA ALA A 55 1.87 -29.15 -5.63
C ALA A 55 2.33 -30.48 -6.28
N SER A 56 3.31 -31.17 -5.69
CA SER A 56 3.83 -32.44 -6.24
C SER A 56 2.83 -33.59 -6.22
N VAL A 57 1.84 -33.57 -5.32
CA VAL A 57 0.81 -34.61 -5.20
C VAL A 57 -0.52 -34.22 -5.85
N SER A 58 -0.69 -32.95 -6.22
CA SER A 58 -1.93 -32.40 -6.78
C SER A 58 -1.62 -31.53 -8.01
N ALA A 59 -1.31 -32.20 -9.13
CA ALA A 59 -0.90 -31.58 -10.40
C ALA A 59 -2.03 -31.41 -11.43
N ASN A 60 -3.29 -31.64 -11.05
CA ASN A 60 -4.41 -31.58 -12.00
C ASN A 60 -4.81 -30.12 -12.28
N GLN A 61 -4.88 -29.72 -13.54
CA GLN A 61 -5.19 -28.35 -13.97
C GLN A 61 -6.68 -28.13 -14.29
N ASP A 62 -7.42 -29.21 -14.57
CA ASP A 62 -8.86 -29.16 -14.86
C ASP A 62 -9.68 -29.43 -13.58
N LEU A 63 -9.75 -28.44 -12.68
CA LEU A 63 -10.54 -28.53 -11.44
C LEU A 63 -11.82 -27.69 -11.55
N THR A 64 -12.92 -28.22 -11.00
CA THR A 64 -14.14 -27.43 -10.76
C THR A 64 -13.93 -26.46 -9.60
N LEU A 65 -14.76 -25.40 -9.50
CA LEU A 65 -14.69 -24.43 -8.39
C LEU A 65 -14.81 -25.10 -7.01
N ALA A 66 -15.64 -26.13 -6.88
CA ALA A 66 -15.82 -26.85 -5.63
C ALA A 66 -14.56 -27.63 -5.23
N GLU A 67 -13.84 -28.20 -6.20
CA GLU A 67 -12.58 -28.92 -5.96
C GLU A 67 -11.43 -27.97 -5.64
N ILE A 68 -11.42 -26.78 -6.25
CA ILE A 68 -10.47 -25.71 -5.89
C ILE A 68 -10.66 -25.30 -4.43
N ALA A 69 -11.90 -24.99 -4.03
CA ALA A 69 -12.21 -24.61 -2.65
C ALA A 69 -11.86 -25.72 -1.64
N ALA A 70 -12.13 -26.99 -1.97
CA ALA A 70 -11.74 -28.13 -1.14
C ALA A 70 -10.22 -28.24 -1.00
N LYS A 71 -9.46 -28.03 -2.09
CA LYS A 71 -7.99 -28.04 -2.08
C LYS A 71 -7.42 -26.88 -1.24
N GLU A 72 -8.00 -25.69 -1.35
CA GLU A 72 -7.62 -24.51 -0.56
C GLU A 72 -7.82 -24.71 0.94
N ARG A 73 -8.93 -25.34 1.34
CA ARG A 73 -9.18 -25.74 2.73
C ARG A 73 -8.08 -26.65 3.28
N GLU A 74 -7.73 -27.70 2.55
CA GLU A 74 -6.68 -28.64 2.98
C GLU A 74 -5.28 -27.99 2.95
N MET A 75 -5.05 -27.02 2.05
CA MET A 75 -3.84 -26.21 2.06
C MET A 75 -3.70 -25.41 3.36
N ASP A 76 -4.77 -24.79 3.84
CA ASP A 76 -4.74 -24.04 5.10
C ASP A 76 -4.38 -24.91 6.29
N LEU A 77 -4.98 -26.11 6.36
CA LEU A 77 -4.65 -27.10 7.37
C LEU A 77 -3.17 -27.50 7.29
N LEU A 78 -2.66 -27.76 6.08
CA LEU A 78 -1.26 -28.16 5.86
C LEU A 78 -0.29 -27.06 6.32
N LEU A 79 -0.48 -25.82 5.87
CA LEU A 79 0.45 -24.72 6.14
C LEU A 79 0.48 -24.36 7.63
N ALA A 80 -0.67 -24.41 8.31
CA ALA A 80 -0.78 -24.12 9.75
C ALA A 80 0.11 -25.01 10.63
N THR A 81 0.50 -26.21 10.14
CA THR A 81 1.39 -27.11 10.87
C THR A 81 2.79 -26.52 11.08
N GLY A 82 3.28 -25.67 10.18
CA GLY A 82 4.60 -25.07 10.27
C GLY A 82 4.77 -24.17 11.50
N GLU A 83 3.79 -23.29 11.74
CA GLU A 83 3.78 -22.45 12.94
C GLU A 83 3.53 -23.26 14.21
N GLN A 84 2.71 -24.32 14.15
CA GLN A 84 2.44 -25.18 15.31
C GLN A 84 3.69 -25.89 15.84
N VAL A 85 4.56 -26.36 14.95
CA VAL A 85 5.88 -26.89 15.34
C VAL A 85 6.70 -25.80 16.05
N THR A 86 6.73 -24.60 15.48
CA THR A 86 7.56 -23.50 15.98
C THR A 86 7.14 -23.05 17.40
N ILE A 87 5.85 -22.86 17.65
CA ILE A 87 5.36 -22.46 18.99
C ILE A 87 5.68 -23.48 20.07
N ALA A 88 5.62 -24.77 19.72
CA ALA A 88 5.90 -25.86 20.64
C ALA A 88 7.39 -25.85 21.02
N VAL A 89 8.28 -25.78 20.04
CA VAL A 89 9.74 -25.76 20.29
C VAL A 89 10.16 -24.51 21.07
N LEU A 90 9.65 -23.33 20.72
CA LEU A 90 9.98 -22.10 21.44
C LEU A 90 9.46 -22.12 22.89
N SER A 91 8.25 -22.62 23.12
CA SER A 91 7.70 -22.75 24.47
C SER A 91 8.51 -23.71 25.33
N MET A 92 8.92 -24.85 24.79
CA MET A 92 9.83 -25.77 25.47
C MET A 92 11.18 -25.12 25.80
N ALA A 93 11.72 -24.31 24.88
CA ALA A 93 12.97 -23.60 25.09
C ALA A 93 12.87 -22.59 26.25
N LEU A 94 11.77 -21.84 26.35
CA LEU A 94 11.49 -20.92 27.47
C LEU A 94 11.35 -21.66 28.79
N GLN A 95 10.58 -22.75 28.81
CA GLN A 95 10.40 -23.58 30.01
C GLN A 95 11.72 -24.17 30.50
N ALA A 96 12.62 -24.57 29.60
CA ALA A 96 13.92 -25.13 29.93
C ALA A 96 14.85 -24.15 30.67
N VAL A 97 14.63 -22.83 30.53
CA VAL A 97 15.36 -21.79 31.29
C VAL A 97 14.56 -21.24 32.47
N GLY A 98 13.50 -21.95 32.87
CA GLY A 98 12.68 -21.62 34.03
C GLY A 98 11.65 -20.51 33.78
N GLN A 99 11.44 -20.07 32.54
CA GLN A 99 10.39 -19.12 32.20
C GLN A 99 9.07 -19.87 31.93
N PRO A 100 8.00 -19.69 32.75
CA PRO A 100 6.70 -20.25 32.43
C PRO A 100 6.22 -19.75 31.06
N ALA A 101 5.86 -20.68 30.18
CA ALA A 101 5.37 -20.37 28.85
C ALA A 101 4.29 -21.37 28.42
N ILE A 102 3.38 -20.94 27.54
CA ILE A 102 2.32 -21.77 26.96
C ILE A 102 2.21 -21.54 25.46
N ALA A 103 2.16 -22.62 24.69
CA ALA A 103 1.93 -22.59 23.25
C ALA A 103 0.42 -22.58 22.97
N MET A 104 -0.05 -21.73 22.05
CA MET A 104 -1.44 -21.70 21.60
C MET A 104 -1.52 -21.54 20.08
N SER A 105 -2.38 -22.31 19.42
CA SER A 105 -2.71 -22.10 18.00
C SER A 105 -3.63 -20.88 17.82
N GLY A 106 -3.78 -20.41 16.57
CA GLY A 106 -4.75 -19.36 16.24
C GLY A 106 -6.19 -19.74 16.62
N SER A 107 -6.55 -21.03 16.54
CA SER A 107 -7.86 -21.53 16.96
C SER A 107 -8.05 -21.55 18.49
N GLN A 108 -7.00 -21.86 19.26
CA GLN A 108 -7.05 -21.80 20.73
C GLN A 108 -7.20 -20.35 21.21
N VAL A 109 -6.45 -19.41 20.61
CA VAL A 109 -6.57 -17.97 20.88
C VAL A 109 -7.88 -17.38 20.32
N ARG A 110 -8.59 -18.11 19.45
CA ARG A 110 -9.77 -17.65 18.71
C ARG A 110 -9.48 -16.36 17.93
N VAL A 111 -8.51 -16.46 17.03
CA VAL A 111 -8.37 -15.51 15.92
C VAL A 111 -9.43 -15.87 14.89
N VAL A 112 -10.60 -15.23 14.97
CA VAL A 112 -11.77 -15.57 14.16
C VAL A 112 -11.69 -14.87 12.80
N THR A 113 -11.94 -15.60 11.72
CA THR A 113 -11.79 -15.08 10.35
C THR A 113 -13.03 -15.30 9.50
N GLU A 114 -13.06 -14.65 8.33
CA GLU A 114 -13.92 -15.05 7.21
C GLU A 114 -13.61 -16.50 6.75
N PRO A 115 -14.56 -17.19 6.08
CA PRO A 115 -14.38 -18.56 5.58
C PRO A 115 -13.58 -18.67 4.27
N ASN A 116 -12.93 -17.59 3.83
CA ASN A 116 -12.15 -17.54 2.60
C ASN A 116 -10.74 -18.12 2.85
N HIS A 117 -10.55 -19.40 2.55
CA HIS A 117 -9.28 -20.09 2.71
C HIS A 117 -8.12 -19.45 1.93
N THR A 118 -6.89 -19.69 2.37
CA THR A 118 -5.60 -19.18 1.83
C THR A 118 -5.34 -17.68 1.95
N CYS A 119 -6.38 -16.87 2.19
CA CYS A 119 -6.29 -15.41 2.23
C CYS A 119 -7.31 -14.78 3.19
N ALA A 120 -7.68 -15.49 4.25
CA ALA A 120 -8.73 -15.08 5.17
C ALA A 120 -8.41 -13.74 5.86
N ARG A 121 -9.47 -13.00 6.21
CA ARG A 121 -9.40 -11.76 6.98
C ARG A 121 -9.87 -11.98 8.40
N ILE A 122 -9.16 -11.38 9.36
CA ILE A 122 -9.50 -11.45 10.78
C ILE A 122 -10.72 -10.56 11.04
N LEU A 123 -11.77 -11.19 11.57
CA LEU A 123 -12.96 -10.50 12.07
C LEU A 123 -12.68 -9.94 13.45
N TYR A 124 -12.24 -10.78 14.38
CA TYR A 124 -11.89 -10.38 15.75
C TYR A 124 -10.95 -11.39 16.40
N VAL A 125 -10.35 -11.00 17.52
CA VAL A 125 -9.56 -11.89 18.38
C VAL A 125 -10.15 -11.85 19.78
N GLU A 126 -10.35 -13.02 20.39
CA GLU A 126 -10.83 -13.07 21.78
C GLU A 126 -9.66 -12.98 22.77
N PRO A 127 -9.63 -11.97 23.67
CA PRO A 127 -8.47 -11.73 24.52
C PRO A 127 -8.39 -12.66 25.74
N ASN A 128 -9.51 -13.30 26.13
CA ASN A 128 -9.67 -13.97 27.42
C ASN A 128 -8.58 -15.01 27.72
N GLN A 129 -8.32 -15.93 26.78
CA GLN A 129 -7.32 -16.99 27.01
C GLN A 129 -5.89 -16.44 27.14
N ILE A 130 -5.58 -15.37 26.39
CA ILE A 130 -4.29 -14.70 26.49
C ILE A 130 -4.16 -14.04 27.87
N GLN A 131 -5.16 -13.25 28.27
CA GLN A 131 -5.17 -12.52 29.54
C GLN A 131 -5.10 -13.46 30.75
N GLU A 132 -5.83 -14.58 30.73
CA GLU A 132 -5.78 -15.61 31.78
C GLU A 132 -4.37 -16.21 31.92
N ALA A 133 -3.71 -16.52 30.80
CA ALA A 133 -2.35 -17.05 30.83
C ALA A 133 -1.32 -16.01 31.31
N LEU A 134 -1.46 -14.75 30.87
CA LEU A 134 -0.60 -13.64 31.30
C LEU A 134 -0.76 -13.35 32.81
N ALA A 135 -1.97 -13.46 33.35
CA ALA A 135 -2.24 -13.31 34.78
C ALA A 135 -1.56 -14.38 35.64
N LEU A 136 -1.26 -15.55 35.06
CA LEU A 136 -0.48 -16.61 35.68
C LEU A 136 1.05 -16.43 35.50
N GLY A 137 1.50 -15.28 35.00
CA GLY A 137 2.92 -14.98 34.78
C GLY A 137 3.56 -15.76 33.63
N LYS A 138 2.76 -16.33 32.72
CA LYS A 138 3.26 -17.08 31.57
C LYS A 138 3.54 -16.17 30.38
N VAL A 139 4.57 -16.51 29.61
CA VAL A 139 4.72 -16.03 28.23
C VAL A 139 3.76 -16.81 27.35
N VAL A 140 2.91 -16.12 26.59
CA VAL A 140 1.96 -16.76 25.66
C VAL A 140 2.58 -16.80 24.28
N VAL A 141 2.84 -17.99 23.73
CA VAL A 141 3.48 -18.18 22.42
C VAL A 141 2.43 -18.67 21.42
N ILE A 142 2.07 -17.81 20.47
CA ILE A 142 0.94 -17.96 19.56
C ILE A 142 1.42 -18.27 18.15
N ALA A 143 0.76 -19.22 17.49
CA ALA A 143 1.02 -19.50 16.08
C ALA A 143 0.40 -18.37 15.24
N GLY A 144 1.25 -17.59 14.56
CA GLY A 144 0.78 -16.57 13.64
C GLY A 144 0.18 -17.17 12.37
N PHE A 145 -0.22 -16.32 11.42
CA PHE A 145 -0.66 -16.69 10.06
C PHE A 145 -1.95 -17.53 9.97
N GLN A 146 -2.41 -18.14 11.06
CA GLN A 146 -3.59 -18.99 11.09
C GLN A 146 -4.69 -18.46 12.01
N GLY A 147 -5.93 -18.84 11.72
CA GLY A 147 -7.12 -18.53 12.50
C GLY A 147 -8.15 -19.65 12.43
N VAL A 148 -9.39 -19.30 12.77
CA VAL A 148 -10.55 -20.18 12.71
C VAL A 148 -11.70 -19.50 11.97
N ALA A 149 -12.26 -20.17 10.95
CA ALA A 149 -13.36 -19.61 10.18
C ALA A 149 -14.61 -19.43 11.05
N ILE A 150 -15.36 -18.36 10.83
CA ILE A 150 -16.73 -18.24 11.32
C ILE A 150 -17.66 -19.18 10.53
N ASP A 151 -18.58 -19.84 11.22
CA ASP A 151 -19.70 -20.52 10.57
C ASP A 151 -20.77 -19.49 10.23
N GLU A 152 -20.98 -19.23 8.94
CA GLU A 152 -21.94 -18.24 8.45
C GLU A 152 -23.40 -18.54 8.88
N LYS A 153 -23.75 -19.80 9.17
CA LYS A 153 -25.10 -20.17 9.60
C LYS A 153 -25.35 -19.87 11.06
N THR A 154 -24.35 -20.05 11.91
CA THR A 154 -24.47 -19.91 13.36
C THR A 154 -23.91 -18.59 13.89
N GLY A 155 -23.05 -17.92 13.11
CA GLY A 155 -22.30 -16.73 13.52
C GLY A 155 -21.24 -17.01 14.57
N LEU A 156 -20.92 -18.27 14.83
CA LEU A 156 -19.94 -18.71 15.84
C LEU A 156 -18.66 -19.21 15.17
N PRO A 157 -17.51 -19.18 15.86
CA PRO A 157 -16.29 -19.82 15.37
C PRO A 157 -16.53 -21.30 15.10
N SER A 158 -16.18 -21.75 13.90
CA SER A 158 -16.23 -23.15 13.49
C SER A 158 -15.01 -23.91 14.03
N THR A 159 -14.75 -25.10 13.49
CA THR A 159 -13.52 -25.86 13.73
C THR A 159 -12.53 -25.80 12.56
N GLU A 160 -12.89 -25.11 11.49
CA GLU A 160 -12.09 -25.04 10.26
C GLU A 160 -10.93 -24.05 10.44
N ILE A 161 -9.71 -24.53 10.14
CA ILE A 161 -8.50 -23.70 10.17
C ILE A 161 -8.44 -22.89 8.89
N THR A 162 -8.15 -21.60 9.04
CA THR A 162 -7.91 -20.68 7.93
C THR A 162 -6.51 -20.12 8.00
N THR A 163 -5.95 -19.76 6.86
CA THR A 163 -4.72 -18.98 6.79
C THR A 163 -4.96 -17.60 6.25
N LEU A 164 -4.14 -16.64 6.69
CA LEU A 164 -4.31 -15.21 6.40
C LEU A 164 -3.58 -14.78 5.12
N GLY A 165 -2.90 -15.70 4.43
CA GLY A 165 -2.05 -15.41 3.28
C GLY A 165 -0.69 -14.81 3.66
N ARG A 166 0.10 -14.40 2.65
CA ARG A 166 1.46 -13.88 2.87
C ARG A 166 1.45 -12.70 3.84
N GLY A 167 2.47 -12.64 4.71
CA GLY A 167 2.54 -11.64 5.77
C GLY A 167 1.53 -11.82 6.91
N GLY A 168 0.74 -12.91 6.89
CA GLY A 168 -0.29 -13.18 7.88
C GLY A 168 0.21 -13.20 9.33
N SER A 169 1.46 -13.58 9.60
CA SER A 169 2.01 -13.51 10.96
C SER A 169 2.17 -12.08 11.49
N ASP A 170 2.47 -11.10 10.62
CA ASP A 170 2.52 -9.69 11.03
C ASP A 170 1.11 -9.21 11.37
N THR A 171 0.14 -9.54 10.51
CA THR A 171 -1.28 -9.24 10.71
C THR A 171 -1.80 -9.86 12.02
N SER A 172 -1.48 -11.13 12.30
CA SER A 172 -1.84 -11.79 13.57
C SER A 172 -1.30 -11.03 14.76
N ALA A 173 -0.02 -10.62 14.73
CA ALA A 173 0.62 -9.95 15.85
C ALA A 173 -0.04 -8.60 16.17
N VAL A 174 -0.31 -7.80 15.15
CA VAL A 174 -0.96 -6.50 15.35
C VAL A 174 -2.43 -6.65 15.75
N ALA A 175 -3.16 -7.62 15.16
CA ALA A 175 -4.53 -7.94 15.55
C ALA A 175 -4.63 -8.37 17.03
N ILE A 176 -3.71 -9.23 17.48
CA ILE A 176 -3.62 -9.65 18.88
C ILE A 176 -3.29 -8.46 19.76
N ALA A 177 -2.31 -7.63 19.37
CA ALA A 177 -1.94 -6.42 20.10
C ALA A 177 -3.12 -5.45 20.28
N ALA A 178 -3.92 -5.25 19.22
CA ALA A 178 -5.13 -4.45 19.28
C ALA A 178 -6.16 -5.04 20.26
N ALA A 179 -6.40 -6.36 20.19
CA ALA A 179 -7.42 -7.02 21.01
C ALA A 179 -7.09 -7.09 22.50
N ILE A 180 -5.80 -7.14 22.86
CA ILE A 180 -5.35 -7.17 24.26
C ILE A 180 -4.91 -5.79 24.78
N GLU A 181 -5.07 -4.73 23.97
CA GLU A 181 -4.65 -3.36 24.28
C GLU A 181 -3.17 -3.28 24.68
N ALA A 182 -2.29 -3.93 23.91
CA ALA A 182 -0.85 -3.94 24.16
C ALA A 182 -0.23 -2.54 23.98
N ASP A 183 0.78 -2.22 24.82
CA ASP A 183 1.50 -0.95 24.77
C ASP A 183 2.32 -0.79 23.48
N ILE A 184 2.85 -1.91 22.97
CA ILE A 184 3.64 -1.94 21.72
C ILE A 184 3.64 -3.34 21.08
N CYS A 185 3.61 -3.35 19.75
CA CYS A 185 3.84 -4.53 18.93
C CYS A 185 5.21 -4.45 18.25
N GLU A 186 6.17 -5.28 18.68
CA GLU A 186 7.50 -5.37 18.09
C GLU A 186 7.52 -6.44 16.99
N ILE A 187 7.93 -6.05 15.78
CA ILE A 187 8.11 -6.96 14.64
C ILE A 187 9.61 -7.19 14.44
N TYR A 188 10.06 -8.39 14.79
CA TYR A 188 11.44 -8.84 14.63
C TYR A 188 11.68 -9.52 13.28
N THR A 189 12.67 -9.00 12.56
CA THR A 189 13.05 -9.43 11.21
C THR A 189 14.57 -9.39 11.02
N ASP A 190 15.06 -9.61 9.80
CA ASP A 190 16.48 -9.67 9.43
C ASP A 190 17.10 -8.32 9.05
N VAL A 191 16.31 -7.25 9.12
CA VAL A 191 16.77 -5.86 8.96
C VAL A 191 16.74 -5.12 10.30
N PRO A 192 17.63 -4.12 10.52
CA PRO A 192 17.67 -3.34 11.77
C PRO A 192 16.40 -2.53 12.03
N GLY A 193 15.70 -2.13 10.97
CA GLY A 193 14.48 -1.34 11.00
C GLY A 193 14.02 -1.03 9.57
N ILE A 194 13.16 -0.02 9.42
CA ILE A 194 12.76 0.52 8.12
C ILE A 194 13.82 1.51 7.67
N LEU A 195 14.26 1.38 6.43
CA LEU A 195 15.28 2.24 5.85
C LEU A 195 14.64 3.27 4.91
N THR A 196 15.36 4.37 4.62
CA THR A 196 14.93 5.40 3.67
C THR A 196 14.69 4.84 2.26
N THR A 197 15.33 3.74 1.90
CA THR A 197 15.15 3.02 0.63
C THR A 197 15.79 1.63 0.71
N ASP A 198 15.74 0.86 -0.38
CA ASP A 198 16.38 -0.46 -0.47
C ASP A 198 17.92 -0.35 -0.43
N PRO A 199 18.59 -0.87 0.61
CA PRO A 199 20.05 -0.77 0.78
C PRO A 199 20.82 -1.60 -0.26
N ARG A 200 20.15 -2.55 -0.92
CA ARG A 200 20.76 -3.36 -2.00
C ARG A 200 21.02 -2.52 -3.26
N ILE A 201 20.22 -1.47 -3.46
CA ILE A 201 20.35 -0.54 -4.58
C ILE A 201 21.11 0.72 -4.14
N VAL A 202 20.82 1.23 -2.94
CA VAL A 202 21.46 2.44 -2.37
C VAL A 202 22.15 2.10 -1.04
N PRO A 203 23.45 1.77 -1.04
CA PRO A 203 24.16 1.33 0.18
C PRO A 203 24.20 2.34 1.33
N LYS A 204 23.96 3.63 1.04
CA LYS A 204 23.88 4.72 2.02
C LYS A 204 22.47 4.90 2.61
N ALA A 205 21.54 3.98 2.36
CA ALA A 205 20.20 4.04 2.93
C ALA A 205 20.26 4.09 4.47
N GLN A 206 19.56 5.06 5.05
CA GLN A 206 19.57 5.31 6.48
C GLN A 206 18.40 4.63 7.18
N MET A 207 18.62 4.10 8.38
CA MET A 207 17.52 3.64 9.23
C MET A 207 16.71 4.80 9.77
N LEU A 208 15.39 4.73 9.61
CA LEU A 208 14.46 5.70 10.17
C LEU A 208 14.29 5.43 11.66
N ALA A 209 14.35 6.46 12.50
CA ALA A 209 13.99 6.32 13.91
C ALA A 209 12.47 6.19 14.09
N GLU A 210 11.70 6.96 13.30
CA GLU A 210 10.25 7.00 13.32
C GLU A 210 9.69 7.16 11.89
N ILE A 211 8.50 6.62 11.67
CA ILE A 211 7.68 6.81 10.47
C ILE A 211 6.19 6.73 10.85
N THR A 212 5.32 7.47 10.16
CA THR A 212 3.88 7.35 10.39
C THR A 212 3.28 6.13 9.68
N CYS A 213 2.12 5.64 10.16
CA CYS A 213 1.40 4.56 9.48
C CYS A 213 1.05 4.91 8.02
N ASP A 214 0.64 6.16 7.75
CA ASP A 214 0.28 6.59 6.39
C ASP A 214 1.50 6.56 5.45
N GLU A 215 2.66 7.06 5.90
CA GLU A 215 3.92 6.97 5.13
C GLU A 215 4.37 5.52 4.93
N MET A 216 4.24 4.68 5.96
CA MET A 216 4.62 3.27 5.86
C MET A 216 3.72 2.49 4.91
N LEU A 217 2.41 2.75 4.89
CA LEU A 217 1.48 2.12 3.95
C LEU A 217 1.84 2.43 2.50
N GLU A 218 2.16 3.70 2.22
CA GLU A 218 2.58 4.13 0.89
C GLU A 218 3.94 3.53 0.47
N LEU A 219 4.88 3.36 1.40
CA LEU A 219 6.18 2.70 1.12
C LEU A 219 6.07 1.18 0.98
N ALA A 220 5.27 0.52 1.82
CA ALA A 220 5.15 -0.94 1.87
C ALA A 220 4.65 -1.51 0.54
N SER A 221 3.69 -0.82 -0.08
CA SER A 221 3.11 -1.25 -1.35
C SER A 221 4.07 -1.11 -2.54
N LEU A 222 5.05 -0.21 -2.45
CA LEU A 222 6.08 0.07 -3.45
C LEU A 222 7.27 -0.88 -3.37
N GLY A 223 7.14 -1.99 -2.62
CA GLY A 223 8.18 -3.00 -2.51
C GLY A 223 9.13 -2.82 -1.33
N ALA A 224 8.83 -1.95 -0.35
CA ALA A 224 9.51 -2.00 0.94
C ALA A 224 9.07 -3.27 1.73
N LYS A 225 9.70 -4.41 1.42
CA LYS A 225 9.35 -5.78 1.86
C LYS A 225 9.56 -6.07 3.36
N VAL A 226 9.52 -5.06 4.22
CA VAL A 226 9.81 -5.20 5.66
C VAL A 226 8.55 -5.50 6.48
N LEU A 227 7.40 -4.96 6.08
CA LEU A 227 6.12 -5.15 6.76
C LEU A 227 5.00 -5.41 5.78
N HIS A 228 4.04 -6.24 6.19
CA HIS A 228 2.83 -6.46 5.42
C HIS A 228 1.84 -5.27 5.58
N PRO A 229 1.30 -4.67 4.50
CA PRO A 229 0.39 -3.51 4.57
C PRO A 229 -0.80 -3.70 5.51
N ARG A 230 -1.44 -4.88 5.48
CA ARG A 230 -2.57 -5.23 6.38
C ARG A 230 -2.24 -5.04 7.87
N SER A 231 -1.01 -5.34 8.28
CA SER A 231 -0.59 -5.17 9.68
C SER A 231 -0.49 -3.68 10.06
N VAL A 232 0.02 -2.84 9.15
CA VAL A 232 0.13 -1.39 9.35
C VAL A 232 -1.26 -0.73 9.33
N GLU A 233 -2.17 -1.23 8.51
CA GLU A 233 -3.58 -0.82 8.49
C GLU A 233 -4.26 -1.06 9.85
N ILE A 234 -4.14 -2.26 10.43
CA ILE A 234 -4.70 -2.53 11.76
C ILE A 234 -4.06 -1.60 12.79
N ALA A 235 -2.74 -1.42 12.76
CA ALA A 235 -2.07 -0.53 13.69
C ALA A 235 -2.57 0.91 13.61
N ARG A 236 -2.77 1.42 12.38
CA ARG A 236 -3.34 2.74 12.13
C ARG A 236 -4.74 2.88 12.69
N ASN A 237 -5.62 1.92 12.40
CA ASN A 237 -7.04 1.97 12.70
C ASN A 237 -7.36 1.78 14.19
N PHE A 238 -6.52 1.03 14.88
CA PHE A 238 -6.67 0.71 16.31
C PHE A 238 -5.68 1.46 17.21
N GLY A 239 -4.80 2.29 16.63
CA GLY A 239 -3.81 3.07 17.40
C GLY A 239 -2.72 2.20 18.03
N VAL A 240 -2.43 1.02 17.47
CA VAL A 240 -1.38 0.14 17.99
C VAL A 240 -0.02 0.72 17.62
N LYS A 241 0.80 1.02 18.62
CA LYS A 241 2.19 1.41 18.40
C LYS A 241 2.99 0.21 17.92
N MET A 242 3.73 0.34 16.82
CA MET A 242 4.59 -0.74 16.32
C MET A 242 6.07 -0.36 16.39
N CYS A 243 6.95 -1.36 16.41
CA CYS A 243 8.38 -1.17 16.24
C CYS A 243 8.98 -2.29 15.39
N VAL A 244 9.64 -1.95 14.29
CA VAL A 244 10.40 -2.92 13.48
C VAL A 244 11.82 -3.00 14.00
N ARG A 245 12.29 -4.22 14.30
CA ARG A 245 13.61 -4.46 14.88
C ARG A 245 14.30 -5.65 14.22
N SER A 246 15.62 -5.73 14.35
CA SER A 246 16.36 -6.94 13.99
C SER A 246 16.30 -7.98 15.12
N SER A 247 16.16 -9.26 14.80
CA SER A 247 16.42 -10.33 15.77
C SER A 247 17.91 -10.70 15.88
N TRP A 248 18.79 -10.11 15.07
CA TRP A 248 20.24 -10.33 15.08
C TRP A 248 21.00 -9.20 15.76
N LEU A 249 20.45 -8.00 15.78
CA LEU A 249 21.05 -6.79 16.33
C LEU A 249 20.22 -6.26 17.50
N ASP A 250 20.86 -5.49 18.38
CA ASP A 250 20.18 -4.83 19.51
C ASP A 250 19.91 -3.34 19.23
N ASP A 251 19.90 -2.92 17.96
CA ASP A 251 19.50 -1.58 17.56
C ASP A 251 18.08 -1.25 18.05
N ALA A 252 17.80 0.04 18.25
CA ALA A 252 16.49 0.52 18.72
C ALA A 252 15.35 0.20 17.74
N GLY A 253 15.67 0.06 16.45
CA GLY A 253 14.70 -0.17 15.38
C GLY A 253 14.00 1.10 14.90
N THR A 254 12.90 0.91 14.18
CA THR A 254 12.04 1.99 13.69
C THR A 254 10.68 1.91 14.37
N VAL A 255 10.29 3.00 15.04
CA VAL A 255 8.95 3.13 15.62
C VAL A 255 7.97 3.56 14.54
N ILE A 256 6.80 2.92 14.51
CA ILE A 256 5.70 3.31 13.63
C ILE A 256 4.57 3.84 14.49
N THR A 257 4.16 5.08 14.20
CA THR A 257 3.13 5.79 14.96
C THR A 257 1.92 6.11 14.10
N SER A 258 0.73 6.06 14.71
CA SER A 258 -0.48 6.59 14.09
C SER A 258 -0.78 7.96 14.70
N PRO A 259 -0.90 9.03 13.91
CA PRO A 259 -1.31 10.34 14.42
C PRO A 259 -2.79 10.39 14.80
N ARG A 260 -3.57 9.34 14.48
CA ARG A 260 -5.00 9.25 14.74
C ARG A 260 -5.27 8.45 16.02
N VAL A 261 -6.24 8.91 16.82
CA VAL A 261 -6.83 8.08 17.87
C VAL A 261 -7.56 6.93 17.18
N GLY A 262 -7.20 5.69 17.49
CA GLY A 262 -7.84 4.52 16.90
C GLY A 262 -9.34 4.52 17.20
N THR A 263 -10.17 4.57 16.16
CA THR A 263 -11.64 4.46 16.27
C THR A 263 -12.15 3.12 15.76
N GLY A 264 -11.24 2.16 15.49
CA GLY A 264 -11.57 0.84 14.97
C GLY A 264 -12.51 0.06 15.88
N ASN A 265 -13.40 -0.73 15.28
CA ASN A 265 -14.25 -1.66 16.01
C ASN A 265 -13.51 -2.99 16.24
N LEU A 266 -13.23 -3.35 17.50
CA LEU A 266 -12.51 -4.59 17.84
C LEU A 266 -13.23 -5.88 17.39
N LYS A 267 -14.53 -5.78 17.04
CA LYS A 267 -15.31 -6.89 16.46
C LYS A 267 -15.18 -7.01 14.93
N ALA A 268 -14.45 -6.09 14.29
CA ALA A 268 -14.20 -6.05 12.86
C ALA A 268 -12.79 -5.47 12.61
N LEU A 269 -11.75 -6.30 12.85
CA LEU A 269 -10.35 -5.89 12.74
C LEU A 269 -9.92 -5.62 11.29
N GLU A 270 -10.29 -6.51 10.36
CA GLU A 270 -9.92 -6.40 8.93
C GLU A 270 -11.10 -6.27 7.96
N VAL A 271 -12.33 -6.36 8.47
CA VAL A 271 -13.57 -6.37 7.67
C VAL A 271 -14.38 -5.09 7.89
N ASN A 272 -13.71 -4.00 8.28
CA ASN A 272 -14.32 -2.67 8.24
C ASN A 272 -14.49 -2.20 6.79
N ARG A 273 -15.26 -1.11 6.61
CA ARG A 273 -15.47 -0.46 5.31
C ARG A 273 -14.12 -0.22 4.62
N PHE A 274 -13.91 -0.83 3.43
CA PHE A 274 -12.66 -0.70 2.67
C PHE A 274 -12.37 0.75 2.26
N VAL A 275 -13.43 1.54 2.13
CA VAL A 275 -13.39 3.00 2.05
C VAL A 275 -13.82 3.55 3.40
N GLU A 276 -13.00 4.40 4.01
CA GLU A 276 -13.29 5.03 5.30
C GLU A 276 -14.17 6.26 5.15
N ALA A 277 -13.88 7.06 4.11
CA ALA A 277 -14.52 8.35 3.90
C ALA A 277 -14.51 8.75 2.42
N VAL A 278 -15.45 9.63 2.08
CA VAL A 278 -15.40 10.44 0.88
C VAL A 278 -15.08 11.88 1.26
N SER A 279 -14.20 12.53 0.51
CA SER A 279 -13.88 13.96 0.66
C SER A 279 -14.10 14.68 -0.66
N ILE A 280 -14.53 15.93 -0.60
CA ILE A 280 -14.56 16.83 -1.75
C ILE A 280 -13.77 18.09 -1.44
N ASP A 281 -13.09 18.62 -2.45
CA ASP A 281 -12.42 19.91 -2.41
C ASP A 281 -12.84 20.73 -3.63
N TYR A 282 -13.47 21.88 -3.35
CA TYR A 282 -13.92 22.84 -4.36
C TYR A 282 -12.88 23.94 -4.61
N ASP A 283 -11.87 24.10 -3.74
CA ASP A 283 -10.79 25.07 -3.92
C ASP A 283 -9.73 24.53 -4.89
N GLN A 284 -10.17 24.21 -6.11
CA GLN A 284 -9.36 23.54 -7.11
C GLN A 284 -9.55 24.21 -8.47
N VAL A 285 -8.43 24.43 -9.16
CA VAL A 285 -8.38 24.84 -10.56
C VAL A 285 -7.55 23.84 -11.32
N LYS A 286 -8.08 23.35 -12.43
CA LYS A 286 -7.37 22.47 -13.36
C LYS A 286 -6.63 23.32 -14.38
N ILE A 287 -5.33 23.05 -14.55
CA ILE A 287 -4.52 23.57 -15.66
C ILE A 287 -3.98 22.36 -16.43
N ALA A 288 -4.18 22.32 -17.75
CA ALA A 288 -3.65 21.26 -18.60
C ALA A 288 -2.89 21.83 -19.80
N LEU A 289 -1.69 21.30 -20.01
CA LEU A 289 -0.83 21.57 -21.15
C LEU A 289 -0.92 20.38 -22.08
N LEU A 290 -1.45 20.61 -23.28
CA LEU A 290 -1.72 19.56 -24.25
C LEU A 290 -0.57 19.43 -25.25
N GLN A 291 -0.27 18.19 -25.61
CA GLN A 291 0.76 17.81 -26.58
C GLN A 291 2.13 18.47 -26.32
N VAL A 292 2.60 18.41 -25.08
CA VAL A 292 3.98 18.78 -24.76
C VAL A 292 4.96 17.69 -25.24
N PRO A 293 6.20 18.02 -25.65
CA PRO A 293 7.16 17.02 -26.11
C PRO A 293 7.43 15.93 -25.06
N ASP A 294 7.42 14.65 -25.47
CA ASP A 294 7.79 13.55 -24.57
C ASP A 294 9.30 13.36 -24.55
N ARG A 295 9.97 14.11 -23.68
CA ARG A 295 11.41 14.04 -23.48
C ARG A 295 11.81 14.48 -22.07
N PRO A 296 12.99 14.04 -21.59
CA PRO A 296 13.51 14.48 -20.31
C PRO A 296 13.50 16.00 -20.17
N GLY A 297 13.00 16.49 -19.03
CA GLY A 297 13.05 17.91 -18.66
C GLY A 297 11.76 18.70 -18.82
N ILE A 298 10.76 18.24 -19.57
CA ILE A 298 9.50 19.01 -19.74
C ILE A 298 8.77 19.23 -18.41
N ALA A 299 8.57 18.17 -17.61
CA ALA A 299 7.95 18.30 -16.29
C ALA A 299 8.78 19.23 -15.35
N SER A 300 10.11 19.15 -15.40
CA SER A 300 10.98 20.06 -14.63
C SER A 300 10.79 21.52 -15.06
N GLN A 301 10.79 21.80 -16.37
CA GLN A 301 10.62 23.14 -16.92
C GLN A 301 9.25 23.74 -16.60
N LEU A 302 8.22 22.90 -16.43
CA LEU A 302 6.89 23.31 -15.99
C LEU A 302 6.82 23.61 -14.49
N PHE A 303 7.20 22.64 -13.65
CA PHE A 303 6.93 22.72 -12.22
C PHE A 303 7.98 23.52 -11.44
N LYS A 304 9.21 23.66 -11.94
CA LYS A 304 10.26 24.46 -11.28
C LYS A 304 9.92 25.96 -11.23
N PRO A 305 9.50 26.62 -12.32
CA PRO A 305 9.05 28.02 -12.26
C PRO A 305 7.81 28.21 -11.37
N LEU A 306 6.84 27.29 -11.43
CA LEU A 306 5.66 27.34 -10.55
C LEU A 306 6.06 27.31 -9.07
N ALA A 307 6.96 26.38 -8.70
CA ALA A 307 7.48 26.28 -7.34
C ALA A 307 8.29 27.53 -6.91
N GLN A 308 9.07 28.13 -7.81
CA GLN A 308 9.82 29.37 -7.53
C GLN A 308 8.90 30.56 -7.23
N GLN A 309 7.67 30.55 -7.75
CA GLN A 309 6.65 31.55 -7.46
C GLN A 309 5.78 31.19 -6.25
N GLY A 310 6.10 30.10 -5.53
CA GLY A 310 5.35 29.65 -4.35
C GLY A 310 3.97 29.06 -4.67
N ILE A 311 3.74 28.65 -5.92
CA ILE A 311 2.49 28.01 -6.32
C ILE A 311 2.51 26.58 -5.78
N ASN A 312 1.46 26.22 -5.03
CA ASN A 312 1.27 24.89 -4.50
C ASN A 312 0.49 24.05 -5.50
N VAL A 313 1.09 22.95 -5.93
CA VAL A 313 0.47 22.02 -6.88
C VAL A 313 0.02 20.80 -6.10
N ASP A 314 -1.24 20.40 -6.30
CA ASP A 314 -1.88 19.30 -5.58
C ASP A 314 -1.83 18.01 -6.40
N LEU A 315 -2.72 17.85 -7.38
CA LEU A 315 -2.65 16.72 -8.31
C LEU A 315 -1.68 17.04 -9.45
N ILE A 316 -0.83 16.08 -9.81
CA ILE A 316 -0.04 16.10 -11.05
C ILE A 316 -0.32 14.79 -11.77
N ILE A 317 -0.77 14.92 -13.02
CA ILE A 317 -1.22 13.83 -13.85
C ILE A 317 -0.54 13.97 -15.20
N GLN A 318 0.22 12.95 -15.58
CA GLN A 318 0.77 12.82 -16.92
C GLN A 318 0.42 11.43 -17.42
N ALA A 319 -0.35 11.37 -18.50
CA ALA A 319 -0.62 10.14 -19.23
C ALA A 319 0.30 10.08 -20.46
N VAL A 320 0.72 8.87 -20.82
CA VAL A 320 1.49 8.61 -22.04
C VAL A 320 0.57 8.78 -23.25
N GLN A 321 1.05 9.34 -24.36
CA GLN A 321 0.43 9.19 -25.68
C GLN A 321 1.44 8.48 -26.60
N GLU A 322 1.22 7.19 -26.89
CA GLU A 322 2.20 6.39 -27.63
C GLU A 322 2.37 6.78 -29.11
N THR A 323 1.48 7.60 -29.67
CA THR A 323 1.38 7.79 -31.12
C THR A 323 2.11 9.00 -31.68
N GLU A 324 2.63 9.94 -30.87
CA GLU A 324 3.15 11.20 -31.42
C GLU A 324 4.40 11.78 -30.72
N GLY A 325 5.04 11.07 -29.79
CA GLY A 325 6.23 11.60 -29.07
C GLY A 325 5.92 12.88 -28.29
N VAL A 326 4.67 13.02 -27.87
CA VAL A 326 4.12 14.10 -27.06
C VAL A 326 3.29 13.49 -25.93
N ASN A 327 3.03 14.25 -24.88
CA ASN A 327 2.19 13.87 -23.76
C ASN A 327 1.31 15.05 -23.34
N ASP A 328 0.31 14.78 -22.52
CA ASP A 328 -0.45 15.83 -21.82
C ASP A 328 -0.01 15.87 -20.35
N ILE A 329 0.20 17.07 -19.82
CA ILE A 329 0.45 17.27 -18.39
C ILE A 329 -0.67 18.13 -17.83
N ALA A 330 -1.42 17.57 -16.89
CA ALA A 330 -2.46 18.27 -16.16
C ALA A 330 -2.13 18.32 -14.68
N PHE A 331 -2.50 19.42 -14.03
CA PHE A 331 -2.33 19.58 -12.60
C PHE A 331 -3.42 20.45 -12.00
N THR A 332 -3.56 20.37 -10.67
CA THR A 332 -4.49 21.23 -9.93
C THR A 332 -3.78 22.14 -8.94
N ILE A 333 -4.37 23.30 -8.71
CA ILE A 333 -3.90 24.33 -7.77
C ILE A 333 -5.09 24.94 -7.00
N PRO A 334 -4.84 25.58 -5.85
CA PRO A 334 -5.85 26.39 -5.17
C PRO A 334 -6.35 27.56 -6.05
N GLN A 335 -7.64 27.90 -5.96
CA GLN A 335 -8.24 28.98 -6.77
C GLN A 335 -7.56 30.33 -6.54
N ALA A 336 -7.11 30.59 -5.30
CA ALA A 336 -6.41 31.82 -4.94
C ALA A 336 -5.12 32.05 -5.75
N GLN A 337 -4.52 30.99 -6.32
CA GLN A 337 -3.26 31.06 -7.07
C GLN A 337 -3.46 31.10 -8.59
N LEU A 338 -4.70 31.07 -9.08
CA LEU A 338 -5.06 30.96 -10.50
C LEU A 338 -4.35 31.98 -11.39
N GLN A 339 -4.49 33.27 -11.08
CA GLN A 339 -3.96 34.34 -11.93
C GLN A 339 -2.44 34.23 -12.10
N LEU A 340 -1.73 33.97 -11.01
CA LEU A 340 -0.28 33.83 -11.02
C LEU A 340 0.15 32.58 -11.79
N ALA A 341 -0.50 31.45 -11.53
CA ALA A 341 -0.19 30.19 -12.20
C ALA A 341 -0.45 30.26 -13.71
N GLU A 342 -1.57 30.84 -14.14
CA GLU A 342 -1.88 30.98 -15.55
C GLU A 342 -0.83 31.85 -16.27
N VAL A 343 -0.42 32.97 -15.68
CA VAL A 343 0.62 33.83 -16.25
C VAL A 343 1.95 33.07 -16.37
N VAL A 344 2.36 32.38 -15.30
CA VAL A 344 3.60 31.59 -15.30
C VAL A 344 3.52 30.50 -16.36
N THR A 345 2.49 29.65 -16.33
CA THR A 345 2.35 28.51 -17.26
C THR A 345 2.30 28.96 -18.72
N ARG A 346 1.56 30.03 -19.06
CA ARG A 346 1.48 30.54 -20.43
C ARG A 346 2.78 31.19 -20.91
N SER A 347 3.64 31.65 -20.00
CA SER A 347 4.94 32.24 -20.34
C SER A 347 6.03 31.21 -20.65
N LEU A 348 5.77 29.91 -20.41
CA LEU A 348 6.76 28.86 -20.57
C LEU A 348 6.87 28.40 -22.03
N GLU A 349 8.08 28.44 -22.58
CA GLU A 349 8.40 27.92 -23.90
C GLU A 349 8.75 26.42 -23.86
N ILE A 350 7.80 25.59 -23.41
CA ILE A 350 8.01 24.13 -23.27
C ILE A 350 7.49 23.31 -24.46
N GLY A 351 6.99 23.99 -25.51
CA GLY A 351 6.49 23.34 -26.72
C GLY A 351 5.08 22.75 -26.60
N ALA A 352 4.27 23.19 -25.65
CA ALA A 352 2.86 22.82 -25.56
C ALA A 352 2.09 23.37 -26.77
N ASN A 353 1.17 22.56 -27.34
CA ASN A 353 0.28 23.02 -28.40
C ASN A 353 -0.78 23.99 -27.86
N SER A 354 -1.33 23.70 -26.67
CA SER A 354 -2.30 24.56 -26.01
C SER A 354 -2.23 24.44 -24.50
N VAL A 355 -2.68 25.51 -23.82
CA VAL A 355 -2.84 25.55 -22.36
C VAL A 355 -4.30 25.85 -22.06
N THR A 356 -4.95 24.92 -21.36
CA THR A 356 -6.34 25.03 -20.92
C THR A 356 -6.40 25.23 -19.42
N VAL A 357 -7.39 26.02 -18.99
CA VAL A 357 -7.60 26.38 -17.58
C VAL A 357 -9.09 26.26 -17.29
N ASP A 358 -9.44 25.53 -16.23
CA ASP A 358 -10.81 25.32 -15.81
C ASP A 358 -10.92 25.49 -14.29
N ALA A 359 -11.58 26.57 -13.87
CA ALA A 359 -11.82 26.90 -12.48
C ALA A 359 -13.16 26.33 -11.94
N ASN A 360 -13.96 25.67 -12.79
CA ASN A 360 -15.27 25.13 -12.42
C ASN A 360 -15.19 23.62 -12.14
N VAL A 361 -14.17 23.21 -11.41
CA VAL A 361 -13.90 21.80 -11.09
C VAL A 361 -13.90 21.55 -9.58
N ALA A 362 -14.11 20.30 -9.19
CA ALA A 362 -13.92 19.84 -7.82
C ALA A 362 -13.12 18.54 -7.81
N LYS A 363 -12.26 18.36 -6.81
CA LYS A 363 -11.54 17.12 -6.52
C LYS A 363 -12.38 16.29 -5.55
N ILE A 364 -12.94 15.18 -6.01
CA ILE A 364 -13.60 14.19 -5.13
C ILE A 364 -12.67 13.01 -4.93
N SER A 365 -12.54 12.54 -3.70
CA SER A 365 -11.68 11.41 -3.36
C SER A 365 -12.36 10.44 -2.42
N ILE A 366 -12.08 9.15 -2.62
CA ILE A 366 -12.30 8.13 -1.59
C ILE A 366 -10.97 7.81 -0.91
N ILE A 367 -10.99 7.65 0.41
CA ILE A 367 -9.82 7.35 1.23
C ILE A 367 -10.12 6.09 2.03
N GLY A 368 -9.17 5.17 2.09
CA GLY A 368 -9.32 3.93 2.85
C GLY A 368 -8.12 3.02 2.67
N VAL A 369 -7.55 2.57 3.79
CA VAL A 369 -6.39 1.66 3.74
C VAL A 369 -6.79 0.25 3.31
N GLY A 370 -8.04 -0.15 3.55
CA GLY A 370 -8.60 -1.42 3.11
C GLY A 370 -8.80 -1.55 1.59
N MET A 371 -8.48 -0.52 0.82
CA MET A 371 -8.46 -0.55 -0.65
C MET A 371 -7.22 -1.25 -1.22
N ILE A 372 -6.12 -1.33 -0.46
CA ILE A 372 -4.84 -1.86 -0.93
C ILE A 372 -5.00 -3.31 -1.41
N GLY A 373 -4.61 -3.56 -2.67
CA GLY A 373 -4.63 -4.89 -3.27
C GLY A 373 -6.03 -5.49 -3.47
N ARG A 374 -7.10 -4.73 -3.24
CA ARG A 374 -8.48 -5.20 -3.42
C ARG A 374 -8.99 -4.84 -4.83
N PRO A 375 -9.28 -5.82 -5.70
CA PRO A 375 -9.92 -5.55 -6.98
C PRO A 375 -11.30 -4.89 -6.80
N GLY A 376 -11.67 -4.03 -7.75
CA GLY A 376 -13.05 -3.53 -7.88
C GLY A 376 -13.41 -2.27 -7.11
N VAL A 377 -12.59 -1.78 -6.17
CA VAL A 377 -12.91 -0.54 -5.42
C VAL A 377 -13.01 0.68 -6.35
N ALA A 378 -12.01 0.88 -7.22
CA ALA A 378 -12.04 1.94 -8.23
C ALA A 378 -13.23 1.79 -9.19
N ALA A 379 -13.51 0.54 -9.62
CA ALA A 379 -14.61 0.23 -10.52
C ALA A 379 -15.98 0.54 -9.89
N GLN A 380 -16.16 0.27 -8.60
CA GLN A 380 -17.35 0.61 -7.82
C GLN A 380 -17.54 2.12 -7.71
N MET A 381 -16.48 2.88 -7.39
CA MET A 381 -16.54 4.36 -7.34
C MET A 381 -16.96 4.94 -8.69
N PHE A 382 -16.33 4.49 -9.77
CA PHE A 382 -16.61 5.03 -11.10
C PHE A 382 -17.99 4.62 -11.59
N SER A 383 -18.45 3.42 -11.24
CA SER A 383 -19.82 2.97 -11.53
C SER A 383 -20.85 3.83 -10.78
N ALA A 384 -20.58 4.19 -9.52
CA ALA A 384 -21.46 5.05 -8.74
C ALA A 384 -21.58 6.46 -9.34
N LEU A 385 -20.45 7.07 -9.73
CA LEU A 385 -20.44 8.37 -10.41
C LEU A 385 -21.16 8.31 -11.76
N ALA A 386 -20.90 7.27 -12.54
CA ALA A 386 -21.53 7.06 -13.84
C ALA A 386 -23.05 6.86 -13.75
N ALA A 387 -23.54 6.14 -12.74
CA ALA A 387 -24.97 5.94 -12.51
C ALA A 387 -25.71 7.25 -12.20
N SER A 388 -25.00 8.23 -11.65
CA SER A 388 -25.49 9.60 -11.44
C SER A 388 -25.26 10.52 -12.63
N GLY A 389 -24.74 10.01 -13.76
CA GLY A 389 -24.47 10.80 -14.97
C GLY A 389 -23.24 11.71 -14.88
N ILE A 390 -22.39 11.51 -13.87
CA ILE A 390 -21.24 12.38 -13.59
C ILE A 390 -20.05 11.93 -14.42
N ASN A 391 -19.47 12.87 -15.18
CA ASN A 391 -18.28 12.58 -15.98
C ASN A 391 -17.00 12.77 -15.15
N ILE A 392 -16.03 11.89 -15.35
CA ILE A 392 -14.72 11.97 -14.70
C ILE A 392 -13.75 12.62 -15.69
N GLN A 393 -13.22 13.79 -15.33
CA GLN A 393 -12.28 14.54 -16.18
C GLN A 393 -10.86 14.01 -16.01
N MET A 394 -10.42 13.82 -14.76
CA MET A 394 -9.09 13.30 -14.45
C MET A 394 -9.15 12.27 -13.34
N ILE A 395 -8.21 11.32 -13.37
CA ILE A 395 -8.04 10.28 -12.34
C ILE A 395 -6.58 10.30 -11.88
N SER A 396 -6.38 10.29 -10.57
CA SER A 396 -5.08 10.01 -9.95
C SER A 396 -5.28 9.11 -8.74
N THR A 397 -4.50 8.04 -8.65
CA THR A 397 -4.58 7.10 -7.53
C THR A 397 -3.27 6.96 -6.80
N SER A 398 -3.42 6.68 -5.51
CA SER A 398 -2.42 6.12 -4.63
C SER A 398 -3.02 4.88 -3.99
N GLU A 399 -2.29 4.26 -3.08
CA GLU A 399 -2.63 2.95 -2.53
C GLU A 399 -3.81 3.03 -1.57
N ILE A 400 -3.96 4.18 -0.92
CA ILE A 400 -4.97 4.44 0.10
C ILE A 400 -5.97 5.52 -0.31
N LYS A 401 -5.86 6.05 -1.54
CA LYS A 401 -6.71 7.14 -2.03
C LYS A 401 -6.89 7.11 -3.55
N ILE A 402 -8.14 7.25 -4.00
CA ILE A 402 -8.51 7.44 -5.40
C ILE A 402 -9.13 8.84 -5.52
N SER A 403 -8.53 9.69 -6.35
CA SER A 403 -8.99 11.06 -6.57
C SER A 403 -9.46 11.24 -8.02
N CYS A 404 -10.62 11.86 -8.17
CA CYS A 404 -11.21 12.23 -9.43
C CYS A 404 -11.44 13.73 -9.49
N VAL A 405 -11.16 14.34 -10.63
CA VAL A 405 -11.61 15.70 -10.93
C VAL A 405 -12.90 15.63 -11.73
N ILE A 406 -13.92 16.32 -11.24
CA ILE A 406 -15.27 16.38 -11.81
C ILE A 406 -15.71 17.85 -11.97
N ALA A 407 -16.81 18.10 -12.67
CA ALA A 407 -17.39 19.44 -12.70
C ALA A 407 -17.85 19.85 -11.29
N ALA A 408 -17.58 21.11 -10.89
CA ALA A 408 -17.96 21.61 -9.57
C ALA A 408 -19.48 21.52 -9.33
N SER A 409 -20.30 21.69 -10.38
CA SER A 409 -21.75 21.54 -10.32
C SER A 409 -22.22 20.15 -9.90
N ASP A 410 -21.41 19.12 -10.12
CA ASP A 410 -21.76 17.73 -9.85
C ASP A 410 -21.38 17.28 -8.43
N GLY A 411 -20.70 18.13 -7.66
CA GLY A 411 -20.05 17.75 -6.41
C GLY A 411 -21.00 17.15 -5.36
N GLU A 412 -22.18 17.74 -5.13
CA GLU A 412 -23.15 17.21 -4.16
C GLU A 412 -23.71 15.85 -4.59
N ALA A 413 -24.03 15.70 -5.89
CA ALA A 413 -24.52 14.44 -6.44
C ALA A 413 -23.43 13.36 -6.41
N ALA A 414 -22.18 13.73 -6.63
CA ALA A 414 -21.02 12.84 -6.58
C ALA A 414 -20.80 12.28 -5.17
N ILE A 415 -20.84 13.16 -4.15
CA ILE A 415 -20.76 12.76 -2.75
C ILE A 415 -21.89 11.80 -2.42
N ALA A 416 -23.14 12.16 -2.70
CA ALA A 416 -24.30 11.32 -2.41
C ALA A 416 -24.22 9.94 -3.08
N ALA A 417 -23.72 9.88 -4.32
CA ALA A 417 -23.52 8.64 -5.05
C ALA A 417 -22.48 7.74 -4.38
N ILE A 418 -21.32 8.29 -4.01
CA ILE A 418 -20.24 7.55 -3.35
C ILE A 418 -20.65 7.14 -1.93
N GLN A 419 -21.30 8.02 -1.17
CA GLN A 419 -21.82 7.68 0.16
C GLN A 419 -22.81 6.51 0.09
N LYS A 420 -23.71 6.51 -0.89
CA LYS A 420 -24.64 5.40 -1.11
C LYS A 420 -23.93 4.12 -1.52
N ALA A 421 -22.90 4.22 -2.37
CA ALA A 421 -22.19 3.06 -2.90
C ALA A 421 -21.29 2.36 -1.86
N PHE A 422 -20.66 3.14 -0.96
CA PHE A 422 -19.71 2.60 0.03
C PHE A 422 -20.22 2.64 1.47
N ASP A 423 -21.38 3.24 1.71
CA ASP A 423 -21.92 3.50 3.05
C ASP A 423 -20.89 4.25 3.90
N VAL A 424 -20.41 5.43 3.48
CA VAL A 424 -19.32 6.15 4.17
C VAL A 424 -19.71 7.58 4.58
N PRO A 425 -19.14 8.11 5.68
CA PRO A 425 -19.31 9.52 6.02
C PRO A 425 -18.60 10.44 5.01
N VAL A 426 -19.08 11.68 4.91
CA VAL A 426 -18.32 12.76 4.27
C VAL A 426 -17.30 13.26 5.28
N GLN A 427 -16.04 13.22 4.91
CA GLN A 427 -15.00 13.96 5.59
C GLN A 427 -14.81 15.28 4.85
N LEU A 428 -15.20 16.39 5.48
CA LEU A 428 -14.80 17.71 5.00
C LEU A 428 -13.28 17.74 4.91
N HIS A 429 -12.73 18.35 3.85
CA HIS A 429 -11.29 18.52 3.71
C HIS A 429 -10.77 19.26 4.95
N GLN A 430 -10.28 18.51 5.93
CA GLN A 430 -9.56 19.08 7.04
C GLN A 430 -8.13 19.21 6.55
N PRO A 431 -7.54 20.42 6.57
CA PRO A 431 -6.10 20.52 6.38
C PRO A 431 -5.48 19.57 7.39
N PHE A 432 -4.46 18.78 6.98
CA PHE A 432 -3.68 17.94 7.88
C PHE A 432 -3.19 18.80 9.04
N THR A 433 -3.97 18.83 10.11
CA THR A 433 -3.80 19.68 11.30
C THR A 433 -3.84 18.77 12.52
N GLY A 434 -3.11 17.66 12.43
CA GLY A 434 -2.80 16.84 13.59
C GLY A 434 -1.32 17.00 13.90
N LEU A 435 -1.00 17.56 15.09
CA LEU A 435 0.17 17.36 15.97
C LEU A 435 1.59 17.20 15.40
N VAL A 436 1.78 17.30 14.09
CA VAL A 436 3.07 17.16 13.43
C VAL A 436 3.73 18.52 13.49
N ASP A 437 4.82 18.62 14.26
CA ASP A 437 5.68 19.79 14.26
C ASP A 437 6.28 19.94 12.85
N ILE A 438 5.63 20.76 12.01
CA ILE A 438 5.99 21.00 10.60
C ILE A 438 7.45 21.44 10.48
N THR A 439 8.03 22.02 11.55
CA THR A 439 9.43 22.44 11.57
C THR A 439 10.43 21.29 11.69
N LYS A 440 9.98 20.09 12.09
CA LYS A 440 10.83 18.91 12.31
C LYS A 440 10.53 17.75 11.36
N THR A 441 9.43 17.80 10.61
CA THR A 441 9.07 16.73 9.69
C THR A 441 9.82 16.91 8.37
N PRO A 442 10.64 15.91 7.95
CA PRO A 442 11.32 15.99 6.67
C PRO A 442 10.28 15.99 5.53
N SER A 443 10.62 16.71 4.46
CA SER A 443 9.75 16.82 3.29
C SER A 443 9.48 15.45 2.65
N VAL A 444 10.51 14.63 2.55
CA VAL A 444 10.45 13.25 2.05
C VAL A 444 11.06 12.36 3.12
N ARG A 445 10.35 11.29 3.47
CA ARG A 445 10.78 10.31 4.48
C ARG A 445 11.52 9.14 3.86
N GLY A 446 11.11 8.73 2.66
CA GLY A 446 11.73 7.61 1.95
C GLY A 446 11.42 7.62 0.46
N VAL A 447 12.17 6.78 -0.26
CA VAL A 447 12.00 6.54 -1.69
C VAL A 447 11.97 5.04 -1.96
N ALA A 448 11.12 4.63 -2.90
CA ALA A 448 10.95 3.23 -3.24
C ALA A 448 10.95 3.02 -4.76
N LEU A 449 11.32 1.81 -5.15
CA LEU A 449 11.37 1.38 -6.54
C LEU A 449 10.59 0.07 -6.66
N ASP A 450 9.56 0.08 -7.51
CA ASP A 450 8.82 -1.12 -7.90
C ASP A 450 9.11 -1.48 -9.36
N ARG A 451 9.75 -2.63 -9.56
CA ARG A 451 10.14 -3.18 -10.87
C ARG A 451 9.22 -4.30 -11.35
N ASN A 452 8.19 -4.67 -10.57
CA ASN A 452 7.29 -5.77 -10.89
C ASN A 452 5.95 -5.28 -11.46
N ARG A 453 6.01 -4.22 -12.28
CA ARG A 453 4.83 -3.56 -12.86
C ARG A 453 4.89 -3.55 -14.37
N ALA A 454 3.71 -3.64 -14.98
CA ALA A 454 3.51 -3.35 -16.38
C ALA A 454 2.52 -2.18 -16.52
N ARG A 455 2.75 -1.32 -17.50
CA ARG A 455 1.80 -0.28 -17.90
C ARG A 455 0.84 -0.88 -18.92
N ILE A 456 -0.44 -0.57 -18.78
CA ILE A 456 -1.46 -0.81 -19.80
C ILE A 456 -2.13 0.53 -20.08
N ALA A 457 -2.23 0.91 -21.35
CA ALA A 457 -2.92 2.12 -21.77
C ALA A 457 -4.06 1.78 -22.74
N VAL A 458 -5.24 2.31 -22.44
CA VAL A 458 -6.43 2.20 -23.29
C VAL A 458 -6.60 3.53 -24.01
N GLN A 459 -6.41 3.52 -25.33
CA GLN A 459 -6.40 4.72 -26.16
C GLN A 459 -7.79 5.03 -26.70
N GLN A 460 -8.03 6.32 -27.02
CA GLN A 460 -9.25 6.79 -27.67
C GLN A 460 -10.54 6.39 -26.92
N VAL A 461 -10.51 6.43 -25.59
CA VAL A 461 -11.67 6.12 -24.75
C VAL A 461 -12.70 7.26 -24.88
N PRO A 462 -13.94 7.01 -25.30
CA PRO A 462 -14.94 8.08 -25.39
C PRO A 462 -15.10 8.86 -24.07
N ASP A 463 -15.01 10.19 -24.12
CA ASP A 463 -15.14 11.03 -22.92
C ASP A 463 -16.61 11.20 -22.53
N ARG A 464 -17.15 10.19 -21.85
CA ARG A 464 -18.53 10.18 -21.35
C ARG A 464 -18.67 9.35 -20.08
N PRO A 465 -19.69 9.63 -19.24
CA PRO A 465 -19.93 8.88 -18.01
C PRO A 465 -19.96 7.36 -18.22
N GLY A 466 -19.24 6.64 -17.36
CA GLY A 466 -19.26 5.17 -17.30
C GLY A 466 -18.23 4.45 -18.16
N MET A 467 -17.43 5.13 -18.99
CA MET A 467 -16.39 4.44 -19.77
C MET A 467 -15.28 3.86 -18.89
N ALA A 468 -14.72 4.67 -17.99
CA ALA A 468 -13.73 4.20 -17.01
C ALA A 468 -14.27 3.04 -16.16
N ALA A 469 -15.53 3.16 -15.70
CA ALA A 469 -16.19 2.11 -14.92
C ALA A 469 -16.25 0.76 -15.65
N LYS A 470 -16.63 0.76 -16.93
CA LYS A 470 -16.71 -0.46 -17.75
C LYS A 470 -15.34 -1.11 -17.96
N ILE A 471 -14.32 -0.30 -18.24
CA ILE A 471 -12.93 -0.78 -18.40
C ILE A 471 -12.45 -1.44 -17.10
N LEU A 472 -12.66 -0.78 -15.96
CA LEU A 472 -12.19 -1.31 -14.68
C LEU A 472 -12.99 -2.51 -14.19
N ASN A 473 -14.30 -2.58 -14.47
CA ASN A 473 -15.12 -3.74 -14.15
C ASN A 473 -14.62 -4.99 -14.89
N GLN A 474 -14.25 -4.86 -16.17
CA GLN A 474 -13.69 -5.96 -16.95
C GLN A 474 -12.42 -6.55 -16.30
N LEU A 475 -11.56 -5.69 -15.76
CA LEU A 475 -10.34 -6.12 -15.06
C LEU A 475 -10.66 -6.73 -13.68
N SER A 476 -11.60 -6.12 -12.95
CA SER A 476 -12.01 -6.59 -11.63
C SER A 476 -12.69 -7.96 -11.68
N GLU A 477 -13.53 -8.23 -12.69
CA GLU A 477 -14.18 -9.53 -12.89
C GLU A 477 -13.16 -10.65 -13.14
N GLN A 478 -11.98 -10.28 -13.63
CA GLN A 478 -10.84 -11.17 -13.80
C GLN A 478 -9.92 -11.22 -12.56
N ASN A 479 -10.33 -10.64 -11.42
CA ASN A 479 -9.53 -10.52 -10.20
C ASN A 479 -8.18 -9.82 -10.41
N ILE A 480 -8.07 -8.93 -11.40
CA ILE A 480 -6.85 -8.17 -11.66
C ILE A 480 -6.85 -6.95 -10.74
N SER A 481 -5.82 -6.85 -9.89
CA SER A 481 -5.63 -5.70 -9.01
C SER A 481 -4.85 -4.60 -9.74
N LEU A 482 -5.34 -3.37 -9.60
CA LEU A 482 -4.74 -2.18 -10.18
C LEU A 482 -4.05 -1.40 -9.06
N ASP A 483 -2.89 -0.84 -9.36
CA ASP A 483 -2.11 -0.08 -8.39
C ASP A 483 -2.22 1.43 -8.68
N THR A 484 -1.84 1.86 -9.88
CA THR A 484 -1.96 3.25 -10.30
C THR A 484 -2.94 3.36 -11.46
N ILE A 485 -3.87 4.32 -11.42
CA ILE A 485 -4.76 4.68 -12.53
C ILE A 485 -4.57 6.17 -12.81
N VAL A 486 -4.30 6.48 -14.07
CA VAL A 486 -4.08 7.83 -14.57
C VAL A 486 -4.98 8.06 -15.77
N GLN A 487 -5.75 9.14 -15.71
CA GLN A 487 -6.52 9.65 -16.84
C GLN A 487 -6.28 11.14 -16.95
N SER A 488 -5.83 11.58 -18.11
CA SER A 488 -5.81 12.99 -18.50
C SER A 488 -6.96 13.26 -19.46
N GLN A 489 -7.51 14.48 -19.41
CA GLN A 489 -8.56 14.92 -20.33
C GLN A 489 -7.92 15.46 -21.61
N SER A 490 -8.40 15.02 -22.78
CA SER A 490 -8.06 15.64 -24.06
C SER A 490 -9.17 16.55 -24.58
N ASP A 491 -8.83 17.48 -25.47
CA ASP A 491 -9.78 18.38 -26.13
C ASP A 491 -10.57 17.72 -27.27
N ARG A 492 -10.35 16.42 -27.55
CA ARG A 492 -10.90 15.70 -28.73
C ARG A 492 -12.15 14.87 -28.43
N GLY A 493 -12.73 14.97 -27.23
CA GLY A 493 -13.88 14.15 -26.81
C GLY A 493 -13.55 12.67 -26.61
N VAL A 494 -12.25 12.34 -26.56
CA VAL A 494 -11.70 11.03 -26.21
C VAL A 494 -10.59 11.23 -25.19
N ASN A 495 -10.39 10.26 -24.31
CA ASN A 495 -9.36 10.26 -23.29
C ASN A 495 -8.44 9.06 -23.46
N GLU A 496 -7.31 9.09 -22.77
CA GLU A 496 -6.45 7.94 -22.56
C GLU A 496 -6.50 7.55 -21.08
N ILE A 497 -6.71 6.27 -20.81
CA ILE A 497 -6.71 5.72 -19.46
C ILE A 497 -5.54 4.76 -19.36
N ALA A 498 -4.55 5.11 -18.56
CA ALA A 498 -3.39 4.28 -18.27
C ALA A 498 -3.48 3.73 -16.84
N PHE A 499 -3.00 2.52 -16.64
CA PHE A 499 -2.86 1.93 -15.30
C PHE A 499 -1.68 0.98 -15.21
N THR A 500 -1.25 0.73 -13.98
CA THR A 500 -0.21 -0.25 -13.66
C THR A 500 -0.81 -1.51 -13.05
N VAL A 501 -0.36 -2.66 -13.54
CA VAL A 501 -0.70 -4.00 -13.03
C VAL A 501 0.57 -4.77 -12.69
N ALA A 502 0.45 -5.89 -11.98
CA ALA A 502 1.57 -6.81 -11.85
C ALA A 502 1.97 -7.35 -13.23
N ILE A 503 3.27 -7.52 -13.50
CA ILE A 503 3.75 -8.06 -14.80
C ILE A 503 3.08 -9.41 -15.12
N ALA A 504 2.86 -10.24 -14.09
CA ALA A 504 2.20 -11.53 -14.23
C ALA A 504 0.74 -11.44 -14.75
N ASP A 505 0.06 -10.32 -14.51
CA ASP A 505 -1.34 -10.09 -14.92
C ASP A 505 -1.44 -9.36 -16.27
N MET A 506 -0.33 -8.89 -16.84
CA MET A 506 -0.30 -8.05 -18.04
C MET A 506 -1.04 -8.70 -19.23
N ALA A 507 -0.67 -9.94 -19.59
CA ALA A 507 -1.27 -10.64 -20.73
C ALA A 507 -2.77 -10.90 -20.52
N LYS A 508 -3.19 -11.19 -19.28
CA LYS A 508 -4.59 -11.41 -18.91
C LYS A 508 -5.39 -10.12 -19.07
N ALA A 509 -4.85 -9.00 -18.59
CA ALA A 509 -5.47 -7.70 -18.70
C ALA A 509 -5.58 -7.23 -20.16
N GLU A 510 -4.52 -7.39 -20.96
CA GLU A 510 -4.50 -7.06 -22.39
C GLU A 510 -5.61 -7.80 -23.15
N THR A 511 -5.72 -9.11 -22.91
CA THR A 511 -6.74 -9.96 -23.53
C THR A 511 -8.14 -9.49 -23.15
N ALA A 512 -8.39 -9.34 -21.84
CA ALA A 512 -9.70 -8.97 -21.32
C ALA A 512 -10.19 -7.61 -21.86
N LEU A 513 -9.28 -6.65 -22.06
CA LEU A 513 -9.61 -5.33 -22.61
C LEU A 513 -9.73 -5.36 -24.14
N SER A 514 -8.91 -6.13 -24.83
CA SER A 514 -8.98 -6.22 -26.30
C SER A 514 -10.31 -6.81 -26.78
N GLU A 515 -10.88 -7.75 -26.03
CA GLU A 515 -12.17 -8.38 -26.33
C GLU A 515 -13.35 -7.39 -26.29
N VAL A 516 -13.32 -6.44 -25.36
CA VAL A 516 -14.41 -5.47 -25.16
C VAL A 516 -14.20 -4.15 -25.91
N ALA A 517 -13.03 -3.94 -26.55
CA ALA A 517 -12.67 -2.71 -27.24
C ALA A 517 -13.72 -2.26 -28.28
N LYS A 518 -14.14 -3.17 -29.17
CA LYS A 518 -15.15 -2.87 -30.20
C LYS A 518 -16.53 -2.55 -29.60
N THR A 519 -16.90 -3.26 -28.54
CA THR A 519 -18.20 -3.09 -27.85
C THR A 519 -18.27 -1.77 -27.10
N LEU A 520 -17.15 -1.38 -26.48
CA LEU A 520 -17.03 -0.15 -25.70
C LEU A 520 -16.69 1.07 -26.56
N GLY A 521 -16.14 0.85 -27.75
CA GLY A 521 -15.89 1.89 -28.75
C GLY A 521 -14.63 2.71 -28.50
N TYR A 522 -13.62 2.11 -27.85
CA TYR A 522 -12.30 2.70 -27.72
C TYR A 522 -11.31 2.11 -28.73
N GLY A 523 -10.13 2.72 -28.81
CA GLY A 523 -9.07 2.38 -29.75
C GLY A 523 -8.22 1.18 -29.34
N ALA A 524 -6.91 1.30 -29.52
CA ALA A 524 -5.97 0.25 -29.18
C ALA A 524 -5.75 0.13 -27.66
N VAL A 525 -5.38 -1.07 -27.22
CA VAL A 525 -4.79 -1.32 -25.91
C VAL A 525 -3.31 -1.54 -26.13
N SER A 526 -2.46 -0.79 -25.44
CA SER A 526 -1.02 -0.98 -25.45
C SER A 526 -0.52 -1.45 -24.10
N CYS A 527 0.55 -2.24 -24.11
CA CYS A 527 1.16 -2.78 -22.90
C CYS A 527 2.67 -2.58 -22.95
N ASP A 528 3.26 -2.18 -21.82
CA ASP A 528 4.70 -2.08 -21.65
C ASP A 528 5.12 -2.73 -20.32
N GLY A 529 5.92 -3.80 -20.42
CA GLY A 529 6.49 -4.49 -19.27
C GLY A 529 7.90 -4.02 -18.89
N ASN A 530 8.51 -3.12 -19.66
CA ASN A 530 9.87 -2.61 -19.44
C ASN A 530 9.88 -1.30 -18.65
N ILE A 531 8.94 -1.18 -17.73
CA ILE A 531 8.77 0.02 -16.91
C ILE A 531 9.07 -0.27 -15.44
N SER A 532 9.38 0.80 -14.72
CA SER A 532 9.61 0.79 -13.28
C SER A 532 8.97 2.02 -12.66
N LYS A 533 8.44 1.86 -11.45
CA LYS A 533 7.82 2.96 -10.70
C LYS A 533 8.76 3.42 -9.60
N VAL A 534 9.25 4.65 -9.71
CA VAL A 534 10.05 5.29 -8.67
C VAL A 534 9.21 6.33 -7.95
N SER A 535 9.18 6.25 -6.63
CA SER A 535 8.29 7.10 -5.83
C SER A 535 9.02 7.71 -4.65
N ILE A 536 8.62 8.93 -4.30
CA ILE A 536 8.94 9.58 -3.03
C ILE A 536 7.71 9.59 -2.13
N VAL A 537 7.92 9.42 -0.82
CA VAL A 537 6.85 9.44 0.18
C VAL A 537 7.27 10.31 1.36
N GLY A 538 6.38 11.18 1.82
CA GLY A 538 6.58 11.99 3.03
C GLY A 538 5.36 12.82 3.39
N SER A 539 4.97 12.78 4.67
CA SER A 539 3.88 13.62 5.20
C SER A 539 4.21 15.12 5.16
N GLY A 540 5.50 15.48 5.18
CA GLY A 540 5.96 16.86 5.06
C GLY A 540 5.75 17.50 3.69
N MET A 541 5.40 16.72 2.65
CA MET A 541 5.16 17.21 1.29
C MET A 541 3.98 18.18 1.22
N ILE A 542 2.96 17.97 2.06
CA ILE A 542 1.68 18.71 2.06
C ILE A 542 1.90 20.23 2.20
N HIS A 543 2.91 20.62 2.97
CA HIS A 543 3.15 22.02 3.34
C HIS A 543 4.32 22.65 2.56
N GLN A 544 4.93 21.92 1.63
CA GLN A 544 6.13 22.36 0.93
C GLN A 544 5.94 22.34 -0.59
N SER A 545 5.83 23.53 -1.17
CA SER A 545 5.82 23.69 -2.62
C SER A 545 7.14 23.23 -3.24
N GLY A 546 7.07 22.60 -4.40
CA GLY A 546 8.26 22.29 -5.22
C GLY A 546 8.94 20.96 -4.95
N ILE A 547 8.41 20.11 -4.07
CA ILE A 547 8.96 18.75 -3.86
C ILE A 547 8.90 17.93 -5.16
N ALA A 548 7.76 17.90 -5.86
CA ALA A 548 7.64 17.24 -7.15
C ALA A 548 8.60 17.86 -8.19
N ALA A 549 8.71 19.19 -8.24
CA ALA A 549 9.62 19.89 -9.15
C ALA A 549 11.09 19.49 -8.94
N ARG A 550 11.53 19.30 -7.68
CA ARG A 550 12.88 18.83 -7.35
C ARG A 550 13.12 17.41 -7.86
N MET A 551 12.17 16.49 -7.64
CA MET A 551 12.24 15.13 -8.18
C MET A 551 12.34 15.13 -9.72
N PHE A 552 11.47 15.88 -10.41
CA PHE A 552 11.49 15.95 -11.87
C PHE A 552 12.78 16.57 -12.41
N THR A 553 13.33 17.57 -11.72
CA THR A 553 14.60 18.20 -12.09
C THR A 553 15.76 17.21 -11.93
N SER A 554 15.81 16.47 -10.83
CA SER A 554 16.83 15.45 -10.59
C SER A 554 16.83 14.34 -11.66
N LEU A 555 15.65 13.90 -12.10
CA LEU A 555 15.52 12.95 -13.21
C LEU A 555 15.93 13.56 -14.56
N ALA A 556 15.51 14.80 -14.82
CA ALA A 556 15.82 15.51 -16.06
C ALA A 556 17.32 15.77 -16.24
N ASP A 557 18.03 16.19 -15.18
CA ASP A 557 19.46 16.47 -15.20
C ASP A 557 20.29 15.22 -15.54
N ALA A 558 19.74 14.02 -15.27
CA ALA A 558 20.31 12.74 -15.63
C ALA A 558 19.82 12.18 -16.99
N GLY A 559 18.98 12.91 -17.71
CA GLY A 559 18.41 12.47 -18.98
C GLY A 559 17.41 11.30 -18.84
N ILE A 560 16.78 11.15 -17.68
CA ILE A 560 15.78 10.11 -17.43
C ILE A 560 14.42 10.66 -17.86
N ASN A 561 13.76 9.98 -18.79
CA ASN A 561 12.41 10.38 -19.22
C ASN A 561 11.37 9.93 -18.19
N ILE A 562 10.31 10.72 -18.06
CA ILE A 562 9.17 10.38 -17.22
C ILE A 562 8.03 10.02 -18.15
N GLU A 563 7.58 8.78 -18.10
CA GLU A 563 6.50 8.28 -18.95
C GLU A 563 5.13 8.62 -18.34
N MET A 564 4.97 8.40 -17.05
CA MET A 564 3.71 8.63 -16.33
C MET A 564 3.97 9.28 -14.97
N ILE A 565 3.09 10.19 -14.56
CA ILE A 565 3.13 10.80 -13.22
C ILE A 565 1.78 10.59 -12.54
N ALA A 566 1.82 10.15 -11.28
CA ALA A 566 0.67 10.11 -10.38
C ALA A 566 1.07 10.63 -8.99
N THR A 567 0.19 11.42 -8.37
CA THR A 567 0.45 12.02 -7.07
C THR A 567 -0.71 11.85 -6.09
N SER A 568 -0.37 11.84 -4.82
CA SER A 568 -1.27 12.09 -3.69
C SER A 568 -0.63 13.15 -2.79
N GLU A 569 -1.31 13.51 -1.71
CA GLU A 569 -0.84 14.53 -0.77
C GLU A 569 0.55 14.23 -0.16
N ILE A 570 0.91 12.94 -0.04
CA ILE A 570 2.16 12.49 0.61
C ILE A 570 3.04 11.63 -0.30
N LYS A 571 2.71 11.51 -1.59
CA LYS A 571 3.43 10.65 -2.54
C LYS A 571 3.47 11.23 -3.93
N VAL A 572 4.63 11.14 -4.58
CA VAL A 572 4.78 11.41 -6.02
C VAL A 572 5.43 10.17 -6.62
N SER A 573 4.82 9.62 -7.67
CA SER A 573 5.31 8.46 -8.40
C SER A 573 5.56 8.84 -9.86
N CYS A 574 6.74 8.45 -10.36
CA CYS A 574 7.11 8.53 -11.76
C CYS A 574 7.30 7.13 -12.31
N VAL A 575 6.68 6.84 -13.46
CA VAL A 575 7.04 5.69 -14.27
C VAL A 575 8.21 6.09 -15.17
N VAL A 576 9.25 5.28 -15.14
CA VAL A 576 10.46 5.42 -15.93
C VAL A 576 10.80 4.08 -16.58
N HIS A 577 11.59 4.10 -17.64
CA HIS A 577 12.07 2.88 -18.26
C HIS A 577 12.96 2.07 -17.30
N ASP A 578 12.80 0.74 -17.26
CA ASP A 578 13.40 -0.13 -16.23
C ASP A 578 14.94 -0.08 -16.19
N ASN A 579 15.58 0.11 -17.35
CA ASN A 579 17.04 0.22 -17.43
C ASN A 579 17.63 1.45 -16.70
N GLN A 580 16.82 2.49 -16.44
CA GLN A 580 17.22 3.72 -15.74
C GLN A 580 16.70 3.76 -14.29
N ALA A 581 15.91 2.76 -13.87
CA ALA A 581 15.17 2.77 -12.62
C ALA A 581 16.06 2.86 -11.36
N GLU A 582 17.16 2.10 -11.32
CA GLU A 582 18.10 2.16 -10.19
C GLU A 582 18.85 3.49 -10.14
N GLN A 583 19.17 4.07 -11.31
CA GLN A 583 19.81 5.39 -11.38
C GLN A 583 18.84 6.46 -10.88
N ALA A 584 17.58 6.42 -11.32
CA ALA A 584 16.51 7.29 -10.84
C ALA A 584 16.37 7.21 -9.31
N LEU A 585 16.30 6.00 -8.74
CA LEU A 585 16.19 5.81 -7.29
C LEU A 585 17.37 6.44 -6.53
N LYS A 586 18.61 6.22 -7.01
CA LYS A 586 19.84 6.77 -6.41
C LYS A 586 19.86 8.30 -6.45
N LEU A 587 19.51 8.90 -7.59
CA LEU A 587 19.48 10.34 -7.78
C LEU A 587 18.44 11.02 -6.88
N ILE A 588 17.24 10.45 -6.81
CA ILE A 588 16.17 10.98 -5.97
C ILE A 588 16.52 10.84 -4.49
N HIS A 589 17.08 9.69 -4.08
CA HIS A 589 17.57 9.51 -2.71
C HIS A 589 18.61 10.56 -2.31
N GLN A 590 19.53 10.87 -3.22
CA GLN A 590 20.54 11.91 -3.04
C GLN A 590 19.92 13.31 -3.00
N GLU A 591 19.02 13.64 -3.93
CA GLU A 591 18.34 14.93 -4.02
C GLU A 591 17.64 15.30 -2.70
N PHE A 592 17.00 14.32 -2.05
CA PHE A 592 16.30 14.54 -0.78
C PHE A 592 17.18 14.33 0.46
N ASN A 593 18.50 14.20 0.31
CA ASN A 593 19.46 14.05 1.42
C ASN A 593 19.10 12.91 2.38
N LEU A 594 18.67 11.76 1.83
CA LEU A 594 18.22 10.61 2.62
C LEU A 594 19.35 9.65 3.01
N SER A 595 20.62 10.04 2.76
CA SER A 595 21.79 9.24 3.08
C SER A 595 22.19 9.34 4.54
N GLY A 596 22.53 8.19 5.13
CA GLY A 596 23.12 8.11 6.46
C GLY A 596 24.62 7.85 6.43
N ASP A 597 25.26 7.99 7.59
CA ASP A 597 26.71 7.78 7.74
C ASP A 597 27.11 6.30 7.85
N ARG A 598 26.16 5.42 8.17
CA ARG A 598 26.40 3.97 8.37
C ARG A 598 25.89 3.19 7.16
N THR A 599 26.75 2.36 6.58
CA THR A 599 26.34 1.35 5.60
C THR A 599 25.64 0.19 6.32
N ILE A 600 24.46 -0.19 5.84
CA ILE A 600 23.67 -1.29 6.38
C ILE A 600 23.73 -2.44 5.38
N GLU A 601 24.48 -3.48 5.72
CA GLU A 601 24.44 -4.73 4.96
C GLU A 601 23.21 -5.52 5.36
N VAL A 602 22.25 -5.62 4.43
CA VAL A 602 21.14 -6.57 4.56
C VAL A 602 21.57 -7.86 3.88
N PRO A 603 21.44 -9.03 4.53
CA PRO A 603 21.71 -10.30 3.88
C PRO A 603 20.94 -10.35 2.56
N SER A 604 21.63 -10.63 1.46
CA SER A 604 20.93 -10.90 0.20
C SER A 604 19.90 -11.98 0.50
N ALA A 605 18.61 -11.68 0.37
CA ALA A 605 17.55 -12.67 0.48
C ALA A 605 18.06 -13.92 -0.23
N ILE A 606 18.17 -15.04 0.50
CA ILE A 606 18.71 -16.29 -0.04
C ILE A 606 17.98 -16.50 -1.36
N LYS A 607 18.72 -16.37 -2.48
CA LYS A 607 18.17 -16.34 -3.84
C LYS A 607 17.08 -17.40 -3.92
N SER A 608 15.88 -16.93 -4.28
CA SER A 608 14.66 -17.72 -4.50
C SER A 608 14.96 -18.96 -5.31
#